data_AF-A0A5B9WKC0-F1
#
_entry.id   AF-A0A5B9WKC0-F1
#
_cell.length_a   1.000
_cell.length_b   1.000
_cell.length_c   1.000
_cell.angle_alpha   90.00
_cell.angle_beta   90.00
_cell.angle_gamma   90.00
#
_symmetry.space_group_name_H-M   'P 1'
#
loop_
_entity.id
_entity.type
_entity.pdbx_description
1 polymer ?
#
loop_
_entity_poly.entity_id
_entity_poly.type
_entity_poly.pdbx_seq_one_letter_code
_entity_poly.pdbx_strand_id
1 'polypeptide(L)'
;MKKLCILLAAVALTGSSCKKMFDVKPEDELDVSDMYRNVYDADAAVIGIYGQFMGLAERYVLLNELRGDMLEYTDNADEYLRQLSTHNVTPDNPWASPRPFYEVILNCNDVLKHFTIMHQENKLQDAEYMQRYADVASLRSFLYLQLGIHYGEVPYVTSPLETVDDLRDEKNFPRLPFNVLLDSLISFTEALAFKEEYPAGTTLNITVDGYPTNKWFINKRCLLGDLHLWKGNYTQAASWYREVMETGTTGTVNGSYFSMYKVGWDSNGDIDHYISYSRAGDASSLVWNTQWRIMFEQAMNTEGFRREWVWAMPFDHKFGPVNPFVKLFSPVGGEYLVKPSQSAIDNWNSQEQRPRTSAPLIPGQPYDARGLLTWTELGGQPVVMKYLYNYINYATGMPANILQRDGKWFLFRQTHLHMRFAEAANRTGRHRLAWGLFNSGFAGAFPAPTSNVTDYQNTLYEPYPFNFDARNSGSTGIPYYRSDWYRNIGIRARANLVNYEVSAADSLLQIENGLINETALENGYEGTRWPDLLRIALRRDDPAFLADKIYDKLLKDGIPGAADARAKLMSRSNWYLPFDL
;
A
#
# COMPACT_ATOMS: atom_id res chain seq x y z
N MET A 1 75.88 38.75 1.56
CA MET A 1 74.56 38.50 2.21
C MET A 1 74.25 39.73 3.05
N LYS A 2 73.38 40.62 2.54
CA LYS A 2 73.13 41.95 3.11
C LYS A 2 72.00 41.87 4.14
N LYS A 3 72.31 42.19 5.39
CA LYS A 3 71.36 42.63 6.43
C LYS A 3 71.51 44.15 6.56
N LEU A 4 70.43 44.92 6.38
CA LEU A 4 70.21 46.20 7.07
C LEU A 4 68.78 46.72 6.86
N CYS A 5 68.11 47.00 7.99
CA CYS A 5 67.12 48.04 8.35
C CYS A 5 66.06 48.54 7.35
N ILE A 6 64.82 48.77 7.84
CA ILE A 6 64.26 50.11 8.11
C ILE A 6 62.88 50.05 8.80
N LEU A 7 62.82 50.81 9.91
CA LEU A 7 61.76 51.52 10.63
C LEU A 7 60.30 51.02 10.71
N LEU A 8 59.85 50.92 11.97
CA LEU A 8 58.53 51.29 12.48
C LEU A 8 58.10 52.69 12.00
N ALA A 9 56.86 52.79 11.51
CA ALA A 9 56.04 53.99 11.64
C ALA A 9 54.60 53.55 11.94
N ALA A 10 54.22 53.66 13.22
CA ALA A 10 52.85 53.56 13.67
C ALA A 10 52.10 54.81 13.19
N VAL A 11 51.05 54.61 12.39
CA VAL A 11 50.01 55.62 12.15
C VAL A 11 48.68 54.95 12.42
N ALA A 12 48.10 55.31 13.55
CA ALA A 12 46.69 55.11 13.85
C ALA A 12 45.87 56.02 12.92
N LEU A 13 45.01 55.42 12.10
CA LEU A 13 43.94 56.12 11.39
C LEU A 13 42.66 55.31 11.56
N THR A 14 41.92 55.71 12.60
CA THR A 14 40.46 55.79 12.70
C THR A 14 39.65 55.09 11.61
N GLY A 15 38.95 54.02 12.01
CA GLY A 15 37.93 53.35 11.21
C GLY A 15 36.77 54.27 10.88
N SER A 16 36.63 54.60 9.60
CA SER A 16 35.38 55.09 9.03
C SER A 16 34.51 53.88 8.70
N SER A 17 33.36 53.83 9.37
CA SER A 17 32.29 52.85 9.23
C SER A 17 31.78 52.74 7.78
N CYS A 18 32.25 51.74 7.03
CA CYS A 18 31.57 51.25 5.83
C CYS A 18 30.35 50.40 6.22
N LYS A 19 29.16 51.02 6.25
CA LYS A 19 27.84 50.40 6.49
C LYS A 19 27.32 49.49 5.35
N LYS A 20 28.19 48.89 4.53
CA LYS A 20 27.78 48.07 3.37
C LYS A 20 28.65 46.83 3.14
N MET A 21 29.01 46.13 4.22
CA MET A 21 29.79 44.88 4.12
C MET A 21 29.22 43.73 4.98
N PHE A 22 27.97 43.86 5.44
CA PHE A 22 27.29 42.83 6.24
C PHE A 22 25.90 42.44 5.71
N ASP A 23 25.60 42.72 4.44
CA ASP A 23 24.46 42.14 3.71
C ASP A 23 24.97 41.27 2.56
N VAL A 24 25.77 40.25 2.90
CA VAL A 24 25.96 39.12 2.00
C VAL A 24 25.13 38.00 2.61
N LYS A 25 23.90 37.82 2.09
CA LYS A 25 23.12 36.61 2.32
C LYS A 25 23.98 35.42 1.86
N PRO A 26 24.05 34.30 2.58
CA PRO A 26 24.74 33.11 2.11
C PRO A 26 24.23 32.75 0.70
N GLU A 27 25.12 32.62 -0.29
CA GLU A 27 24.76 32.35 -1.70
C GLU A 27 24.10 30.96 -1.91
N ASP A 28 23.97 30.14 -0.87
CA ASP A 28 23.48 28.76 -0.92
C ASP A 28 22.18 28.50 -0.10
N GLU A 29 21.58 29.51 0.53
CA GLU A 29 20.20 29.40 1.01
C GLU A 29 19.26 30.05 -0.01
N LEU A 30 18.58 29.21 -0.81
CA LEU A 30 17.39 29.65 -1.54
C LEU A 30 16.43 30.27 -0.53
N ASP A 31 16.17 31.58 -0.66
CA ASP A 31 15.23 32.29 0.19
C ASP A 31 13.87 31.59 0.07
N VAL A 32 13.12 31.42 1.17
CA VAL A 32 11.82 30.75 1.16
C VAL A 32 10.85 31.45 0.20
N SER A 33 11.01 32.76 0.00
CA SER A 33 10.27 33.53 -1.01
C SER A 33 10.55 33.09 -2.45
N ASP A 34 11.72 32.53 -2.73
CA ASP A 34 12.12 32.02 -4.04
C ASP A 34 11.66 30.58 -4.30
N MET A 35 11.18 29.87 -3.26
CA MET A 35 10.72 28.47 -3.33
C MET A 35 9.22 28.30 -3.59
N TYR A 36 8.40 29.37 -3.48
CA TYR A 36 6.94 29.28 -3.58
C TYR A 36 6.33 30.44 -4.39
N ARG A 37 6.70 30.56 -5.66
CA ARG A 37 6.30 31.70 -6.50
C ARG A 37 5.14 31.39 -7.44
N ASN A 38 5.01 30.14 -7.89
CA ASN A 38 4.01 29.74 -8.88
C ASN A 38 3.65 28.24 -8.75
N VAL A 39 2.67 27.81 -9.55
CA VAL A 39 2.16 26.44 -9.56
C VAL A 39 3.24 25.35 -9.77
N TYR A 40 4.28 25.60 -10.55
CA TYR A 40 5.36 24.64 -10.80
C TYR A 40 6.29 24.48 -9.61
N ASP A 41 6.55 25.57 -8.86
CA ASP A 41 7.28 25.49 -7.60
C ASP A 41 6.47 24.64 -6.58
N ALA A 42 5.15 24.82 -6.56
CA ALA A 42 4.26 24.00 -5.72
C ALA A 42 4.24 22.52 -6.17
N ASP A 43 4.29 22.24 -7.47
CA ASP A 43 4.42 20.88 -8.00
C ASP A 43 5.71 20.22 -7.55
N ALA A 44 6.83 20.95 -7.63
CA ALA A 44 8.12 20.47 -7.15
C ALA A 44 8.09 20.16 -5.64
N ALA A 45 7.40 20.97 -4.84
CA ALA A 45 7.20 20.69 -3.41
C ALA A 45 6.41 19.39 -3.17
N VAL A 46 5.32 19.15 -3.91
CA VAL A 46 4.57 17.88 -3.81
C VAL A 46 5.47 16.70 -4.19
N ILE A 47 6.17 16.77 -5.32
CA ILE A 47 7.08 15.70 -5.77
C ILE A 47 8.20 15.45 -4.76
N GLY A 48 8.76 16.52 -4.17
CA GLY A 48 9.77 16.43 -3.11
C GLY A 48 9.28 15.65 -1.89
N ILE A 49 8.06 15.94 -1.41
CA ILE A 49 7.44 15.19 -0.31
C ILE A 49 7.25 13.71 -0.66
N TYR A 50 6.77 13.40 -1.86
CA TYR A 50 6.60 12.01 -2.30
C TYR A 50 7.95 11.29 -2.48
N GLY A 51 9.00 12.01 -2.88
CA GLY A 51 10.38 11.49 -2.91
C GLY A 51 10.90 11.13 -1.50
N GLN A 52 10.61 11.95 -0.50
CA GLN A 52 10.91 11.63 0.91
C GLN A 52 10.09 10.43 1.40
N PHE A 53 8.81 10.36 1.04
CA PHE A 53 7.94 9.23 1.36
C PHE A 53 8.46 7.91 0.78
N MET A 54 8.98 7.92 -0.46
CA MET A 54 9.65 6.75 -1.04
C MET A 54 10.84 6.26 -0.22
N GLY A 55 11.54 7.15 0.50
CA GLY A 55 12.59 6.79 1.45
C GLY A 55 12.10 5.92 2.61
N LEU A 56 10.80 5.87 2.86
CA LEU A 56 10.18 5.01 3.89
C LEU A 56 9.80 3.62 3.36
N ALA A 57 9.94 3.33 2.06
CA ALA A 57 9.46 2.08 1.46
C ALA A 57 10.04 0.82 2.12
N GLU A 58 11.36 0.81 2.39
CA GLU A 58 12.05 -0.30 3.09
C GLU A 58 11.44 -0.54 4.47
N ARG A 59 11.33 0.54 5.26
CA ARG A 59 10.79 0.51 6.62
C ARG A 59 9.33 0.08 6.63
N TYR A 60 8.52 0.61 5.71
CA TYR A 60 7.11 0.27 5.59
C TYR A 60 6.89 -1.22 5.38
N VAL A 61 7.61 -1.84 4.43
CA VAL A 61 7.48 -3.29 4.18
C VAL A 61 7.98 -4.10 5.37
N LEU A 62 9.13 -3.77 5.95
CA LEU A 62 9.66 -4.49 7.11
C LEU A 62 8.71 -4.43 8.32
N LEU A 63 8.26 -3.23 8.69
CA LEU A 63 7.37 -3.07 9.85
C LEU A 63 6.00 -3.72 9.65
N ASN A 64 5.54 -3.82 8.40
CA ASN A 64 4.23 -4.39 8.10
C ASN A 64 4.23 -5.87 7.72
N GLU A 65 5.36 -6.48 7.37
CA GLU A 65 5.42 -7.88 6.95
C GLU A 65 6.31 -8.75 7.86
N LEU A 66 7.46 -8.26 8.33
CA LEU A 66 8.39 -9.02 9.19
C LEU A 66 7.88 -9.16 10.62
N ARG A 67 7.15 -8.15 11.12
CA ARG A 67 6.45 -8.24 12.41
C ARG A 67 5.25 -9.19 12.35
N GLY A 68 4.71 -9.40 11.15
CA GLY A 68 3.65 -10.37 10.88
C GLY A 68 4.20 -11.78 10.68
N ASP A 69 3.41 -12.60 10.01
CA ASP A 69 3.68 -14.01 9.68
C ASP A 69 4.15 -14.23 8.22
N MET A 70 4.35 -13.17 7.43
CA MET A 70 4.70 -13.30 6.01
C MET A 70 6.21 -13.38 5.75
N LEU A 71 7.01 -12.48 6.34
CA LEU A 71 8.47 -12.49 6.17
C LEU A 71 9.17 -13.09 7.39
N GLU A 72 10.34 -13.66 7.13
CA GLU A 72 11.34 -14.01 8.15
C GLU A 72 12.72 -13.46 7.75
N TYR A 73 13.59 -13.22 8.74
CA TYR A 73 14.96 -12.81 8.49
C TYR A 73 15.83 -13.95 7.94
N THR A 74 16.91 -13.58 7.25
CA THR A 74 17.95 -14.52 6.77
C THR A 74 19.17 -14.49 7.70
N ASP A 75 20.15 -15.35 7.45
CA ASP A 75 21.42 -15.33 8.18
C ASP A 75 22.19 -14.01 8.01
N ASN A 76 21.93 -13.25 6.94
CA ASN A 76 22.55 -11.97 6.65
C ASN A 76 21.94 -10.81 7.47
N ALA A 77 20.78 -11.02 8.09
CA ALA A 77 20.09 -9.99 8.85
C ALA A 77 20.83 -9.63 10.15
N ASP A 78 20.86 -8.33 10.44
CA ASP A 78 21.35 -7.79 11.69
C ASP A 78 20.44 -8.15 12.88
N GLU A 79 20.93 -7.89 14.09
CA GLU A 79 20.17 -8.16 15.32
C GLU A 79 18.87 -7.33 15.38
N TYR A 80 18.86 -6.12 14.83
CA TYR A 80 17.69 -5.25 14.88
C TYR A 80 16.52 -5.79 14.05
N LEU A 81 16.77 -6.40 12.89
CA LEU A 81 15.75 -7.11 12.11
C LEU A 81 15.26 -8.37 12.84
N ARG A 82 16.16 -9.11 13.49
CA ARG A 82 15.80 -10.29 14.29
C ARG A 82 14.88 -9.92 15.45
N GLN A 83 15.14 -8.80 16.11
CA GLN A 83 14.29 -8.27 17.16
C GLN A 83 12.87 -7.89 16.68
N LEU A 84 12.74 -7.35 15.46
CA LEU A 84 11.41 -7.09 14.87
C LEU A 84 10.62 -8.38 14.69
N SER A 85 11.25 -9.43 14.15
CA SER A 85 10.58 -10.72 13.91
C SER A 85 10.19 -11.43 15.20
N THR A 86 11.07 -11.39 16.21
CA THR A 86 10.88 -12.08 17.50
C THR A 86 10.14 -11.26 18.55
N HIS A 87 9.71 -10.03 18.22
CA HIS A 87 9.03 -9.11 19.14
C HIS A 87 9.84 -8.82 20.42
N ASN A 88 11.16 -8.69 20.24
CA ASN A 88 12.15 -8.35 21.28
C ASN A 88 12.80 -6.98 21.03
N VAL A 89 12.08 -6.07 20.38
CA VAL A 89 12.56 -4.75 19.97
C VAL A 89 13.01 -3.92 21.18
N THR A 90 14.23 -3.40 21.11
CA THR A 90 14.79 -2.48 22.10
C THR A 90 14.60 -1.01 21.68
N PRO A 91 14.64 -0.03 22.61
CA PRO A 91 14.46 1.38 22.28
C PRO A 91 15.47 1.95 21.27
N ASP A 92 16.68 1.42 21.23
CA ASP A 92 17.76 1.82 20.31
C ASP A 92 17.65 1.20 18.90
N ASN A 93 16.63 0.34 18.67
CA ASN A 93 16.44 -0.30 17.37
C ASN A 93 16.08 0.74 16.29
N PRO A 94 16.92 0.94 15.26
CA PRO A 94 16.73 2.00 14.28
C PRO A 94 15.46 1.79 13.43
N TRP A 95 15.01 0.55 13.23
CA TRP A 95 13.77 0.24 12.52
C TRP A 95 12.52 0.60 13.32
N ALA A 96 12.64 0.62 14.65
CA ALA A 96 11.56 1.01 15.54
C ALA A 96 11.48 2.53 15.75
N SER A 97 12.46 3.32 15.32
CA SER A 97 12.42 4.78 15.48
C SER A 97 11.25 5.41 14.71
N PRO A 98 10.42 6.26 15.36
CA PRO A 98 9.36 7.03 14.70
C PRO A 98 9.91 8.22 13.89
N ARG A 99 11.17 8.62 14.12
CA ARG A 99 11.77 9.84 13.58
C ARG A 99 11.64 9.97 12.04
N PRO A 100 11.93 8.95 11.22
CA PRO A 100 11.78 9.08 9.77
C PRO A 100 10.35 9.40 9.30
N PHE A 101 9.33 8.95 10.04
CA PHE A 101 7.95 9.34 9.74
C PHE A 101 7.70 10.82 10.08
N TYR A 102 8.19 11.27 11.24
CA TYR A 102 8.04 12.67 11.66
C TYR A 102 8.80 13.66 10.76
N GLU A 103 9.97 13.29 10.24
CA GLU A 103 10.70 14.12 9.27
C GLU A 103 9.84 14.44 8.04
N VAL A 104 9.14 13.44 7.48
CA VAL A 104 8.21 13.67 6.35
C VAL A 104 6.97 14.45 6.79
N ILE A 105 6.42 14.18 7.97
CA ILE A 105 5.24 14.89 8.52
C ILE A 105 5.53 16.38 8.71
N LEU A 106 6.69 16.74 9.26
CA LEU A 106 7.07 18.14 9.47
C LEU A 106 7.22 18.87 8.14
N ASN A 107 7.83 18.23 7.14
CA ASN A 107 7.90 18.80 5.79
C ASN A 107 6.49 18.93 5.17
N CYS A 108 5.58 18.00 5.42
CA CYS A 108 4.18 18.16 5.02
C CYS A 108 3.54 19.38 5.68
N ASN A 109 3.79 19.62 6.97
CA ASN A 109 3.24 20.78 7.69
C ASN A 109 3.74 22.09 7.08
N ASP A 110 5.03 22.16 6.78
CA ASP A 110 5.65 23.32 6.12
C ASP A 110 5.05 23.58 4.73
N VAL A 111 4.99 22.55 3.88
CA VAL A 111 4.45 22.68 2.51
C VAL A 111 2.97 23.08 2.54
N LEU A 112 2.16 22.52 3.43
CA LEU A 112 0.74 22.88 3.56
C LEU A 112 0.54 24.35 3.99
N LYS A 113 1.40 24.86 4.88
CA LYS A 113 1.42 26.28 5.25
C LYS A 113 1.71 27.13 4.02
N HIS A 114 2.77 26.80 3.27
CA HIS A 114 3.18 27.57 2.10
C HIS A 114 2.15 27.54 0.98
N PHE A 115 1.47 26.41 0.73
CA PHE A 115 0.35 26.36 -0.21
C PHE A 115 -0.78 27.30 0.21
N THR A 116 -1.07 27.39 1.51
CA THR A 116 -2.09 28.32 2.03
C THR A 116 -1.71 29.78 1.76
N ILE A 117 -0.44 30.13 1.99
CA ILE A 117 0.09 31.48 1.69
C ILE A 117 0.02 31.77 0.19
N MET A 118 0.50 30.84 -0.64
CA MET A 118 0.45 30.99 -2.10
C MET A 118 -0.98 31.22 -2.61
N HIS A 119 -1.95 30.52 -2.05
CA HIS A 119 -3.36 30.70 -2.40
C HIS A 119 -3.87 32.09 -1.96
N GLN A 120 -3.58 32.52 -0.73
CA GLN A 120 -3.94 33.86 -0.23
C GLN A 120 -3.32 35.00 -1.04
N GLU A 121 -2.12 34.78 -1.57
CA GLU A 121 -1.39 35.73 -2.43
C GLU A 121 -1.76 35.62 -3.92
N ASN A 122 -2.76 34.79 -4.28
CA ASN A 122 -3.20 34.53 -5.66
C ASN A 122 -2.11 33.95 -6.58
N LYS A 123 -1.12 33.24 -6.03
CA LYS A 123 -0.11 32.48 -6.77
C LYS A 123 -0.60 31.08 -7.18
N LEU A 124 -1.65 30.58 -6.53
CA LEU A 124 -2.37 29.36 -6.87
C LEU A 124 -3.86 29.67 -7.04
N GLN A 125 -4.45 29.18 -8.12
CA GLN A 125 -5.91 29.16 -8.28
C GLN A 125 -6.54 28.14 -7.32
N ASP A 126 -7.83 28.30 -7.02
CA ASP A 126 -8.58 27.44 -6.09
C ASP A 126 -8.38 25.94 -6.41
N ALA A 127 -8.57 25.55 -7.67
CA ALA A 127 -8.40 24.16 -8.08
C ALA A 127 -6.96 23.66 -7.91
N GLU A 128 -5.97 24.50 -8.23
CA GLU A 128 -4.56 24.16 -8.11
C GLU A 128 -4.17 23.97 -6.63
N TYR A 129 -4.61 24.88 -5.77
CA TYR A 129 -4.43 24.81 -4.32
C TYR A 129 -5.08 23.55 -3.73
N MET A 130 -6.38 23.34 -4.00
CA MET A 130 -7.14 22.24 -3.42
C MET A 130 -6.55 20.86 -3.77
N GLN A 131 -6.08 20.69 -5.00
CA GLN A 131 -5.46 19.44 -5.46
C GLN A 131 -4.16 19.14 -4.71
N ARG A 132 -3.22 20.10 -4.72
CA ARG A 132 -1.89 19.97 -4.09
C ARG A 132 -1.99 19.84 -2.57
N TYR A 133 -2.83 20.67 -1.97
CA TYR A 133 -3.09 20.60 -0.54
C TYR A 133 -3.64 19.23 -0.15
N ALA A 134 -4.61 18.69 -0.91
CA ALA A 134 -5.20 17.39 -0.62
C ALA A 134 -4.19 16.24 -0.73
N ASP A 135 -3.26 16.27 -1.69
CA ASP A 135 -2.21 15.26 -1.83
C ASP A 135 -1.29 15.20 -0.61
N VAL A 136 -0.78 16.34 -0.18
CA VAL A 136 0.15 16.44 0.96
C VAL A 136 -0.59 16.19 2.28
N ALA A 137 -1.81 16.73 2.43
CA ALA A 137 -2.64 16.55 3.62
C ALA A 137 -3.05 15.08 3.82
N SER A 138 -3.41 14.38 2.74
CA SER A 138 -3.78 12.98 2.80
C SER A 138 -2.57 12.09 3.07
N LEU A 139 -1.42 12.39 2.47
CA LEU A 139 -0.19 11.66 2.77
C LEU A 139 0.23 11.84 4.23
N ARG A 140 0.16 13.05 4.78
CA ARG A 140 0.37 13.30 6.22
C ARG A 140 -0.57 12.45 7.08
N SER A 141 -1.84 12.35 6.70
CA SER A 141 -2.83 11.55 7.43
C SER A 141 -2.53 10.05 7.34
N PHE A 142 -2.05 9.56 6.19
CA PHE A 142 -1.56 8.19 6.05
C PHE A 142 -0.34 7.91 6.92
N LEU A 143 0.64 8.83 7.00
CA LEU A 143 1.81 8.69 7.86
C LEU A 143 1.40 8.60 9.34
N TYR A 144 0.43 9.41 9.77
CA TYR A 144 -0.14 9.30 11.12
C TYR A 144 -0.91 8.00 11.35
N LEU A 145 -1.61 7.48 10.34
CA LEU A 145 -2.23 6.15 10.44
C LEU A 145 -1.16 5.07 10.67
N GLN A 146 -0.04 5.10 9.94
CA GLN A 146 1.08 4.17 10.16
C GLN A 146 1.68 4.33 11.57
N LEU A 147 1.88 5.56 12.03
CA LEU A 147 2.33 5.84 13.39
C LEU A 147 1.36 5.26 14.44
N GLY A 148 0.05 5.45 14.28
CA GLY A 148 -0.95 4.88 15.16
C GLY A 148 -0.94 3.33 15.19
N ILE A 149 -0.76 2.70 14.03
CA ILE A 149 -0.63 1.24 13.89
C ILE A 149 0.61 0.69 14.62
N HIS A 150 1.73 1.40 14.56
CA HIS A 150 3.01 0.91 15.08
C HIS A 150 3.25 1.29 16.54
N TYR A 151 2.77 2.44 17.01
CA TYR A 151 3.11 2.99 18.32
C TYR A 151 1.92 3.15 19.28
N GLY A 152 0.68 3.10 18.78
CA GLY A 152 -0.54 3.09 19.60
C GLY A 152 -0.91 4.44 20.23
N GLU A 153 0.05 5.23 20.68
CA GLU A 153 -0.15 6.60 21.15
C GLU A 153 1.02 7.46 20.68
N VAL A 154 0.72 8.57 20.00
CA VAL A 154 1.74 9.38 19.33
C VAL A 154 1.48 10.88 19.46
N PRO A 155 2.52 11.73 19.50
CA PRO A 155 2.40 13.17 19.32
C PRO A 155 1.73 13.53 17.99
N TYR A 156 0.63 14.28 18.02
CA TYR A 156 -0.07 14.77 16.84
C TYR A 156 0.32 16.21 16.54
N VAL A 157 1.37 16.37 15.73
CA VAL A 157 1.99 17.64 15.36
C VAL A 157 1.52 18.07 13.97
N THR A 158 0.68 19.09 13.91
CA THR A 158 0.17 19.66 12.64
C THR A 158 0.68 21.08 12.38
N SER A 159 1.39 21.67 13.33
CA SER A 159 2.04 22.98 13.19
C SER A 159 3.38 22.86 12.45
N PRO A 160 3.82 23.92 11.75
CA PRO A 160 5.06 23.95 10.97
C PRO A 160 6.35 24.06 11.83
N LEU A 161 6.26 24.23 13.15
CA LEU A 161 7.38 24.30 14.13
C LEU A 161 8.58 25.14 13.64
N GLU A 162 8.40 26.45 13.48
CA GLU A 162 9.35 27.32 12.78
C GLU A 162 10.50 27.82 13.65
N THR A 163 10.33 27.81 14.97
CA THR A 163 11.28 28.36 15.93
C THR A 163 11.75 27.32 16.94
N VAL A 164 12.92 27.58 17.53
CA VAL A 164 13.43 26.76 18.65
C VAL A 164 12.47 26.78 19.85
N ASP A 165 11.71 27.86 20.03
CA ASP A 165 10.71 27.95 21.10
C ASP A 165 9.48 27.08 20.80
N ASP A 166 9.11 26.89 19.54
CA ASP A 166 8.03 25.96 19.15
C ASP A 166 8.38 24.51 19.53
N LEU A 167 9.67 24.15 19.45
CA LEU A 167 10.17 22.83 19.87
C LEU A 167 10.14 22.64 21.39
N ARG A 168 10.06 23.72 22.16
CA ARG A 168 10.01 23.70 23.63
C ARG A 168 8.59 23.79 24.18
N ASP A 169 7.62 24.22 23.38
CA ASP A 169 6.23 24.28 23.82
C ASP A 169 5.57 22.90 23.72
N GLU A 170 5.38 22.25 24.86
CA GLU A 170 4.71 20.95 24.97
C GLU A 170 3.30 20.93 24.35
N LYS A 171 2.63 22.09 24.24
CA LYS A 171 1.31 22.20 23.59
C LYS A 171 1.35 21.89 22.10
N ASN A 172 2.51 22.00 21.45
CA ASN A 172 2.69 21.61 20.05
C ASN A 172 2.76 20.10 19.84
N PHE A 173 2.90 19.31 20.92
CA PHE A 173 3.09 17.86 20.87
C PHE A 173 2.02 17.09 21.64
N PRO A 174 0.71 17.37 21.44
CA PRO A 174 -0.34 16.64 22.15
C PRO A 174 -0.28 15.17 21.75
N ARG A 175 -0.18 14.28 22.74
CA ARG A 175 -0.21 12.83 22.49
C ARG A 175 -1.65 12.35 22.36
N LEU A 176 -1.94 11.67 21.24
CA LEU A 176 -3.25 11.11 20.97
C LEU A 176 -3.17 9.58 20.98
N PRO A 177 -3.99 8.90 21.81
CA PRO A 177 -4.21 7.47 21.69
C PRO A 177 -4.80 7.14 20.31
N PHE A 178 -4.52 5.95 19.77
CA PHE A 178 -4.82 5.61 18.38
C PHE A 178 -6.29 5.81 18.01
N ASN A 179 -7.23 5.44 18.90
CA ASN A 179 -8.65 5.63 18.63
C ASN A 179 -9.06 7.12 18.52
N VAL A 180 -8.42 8.00 19.29
CA VAL A 180 -8.64 9.46 19.23
C VAL A 180 -7.92 10.06 18.02
N LEU A 181 -6.72 9.56 17.71
CA LEU A 181 -6.01 9.92 16.49
C LEU A 181 -6.87 9.63 15.25
N LEU A 182 -7.52 8.47 15.17
CA LEU A 182 -8.43 8.13 14.07
C LEU A 182 -9.55 9.16 13.90
N ASP A 183 -10.13 9.68 14.98
CA ASP A 183 -11.18 10.72 14.90
C ASP A 183 -10.65 12.01 14.30
N SER A 184 -9.45 12.44 14.71
CA SER A 184 -8.77 13.60 14.15
C SER A 184 -8.43 13.40 12.66
N LEU A 185 -7.92 12.23 12.28
CA LEU A 185 -7.56 11.91 10.90
C LEU A 185 -8.79 11.85 9.99
N ILE A 186 -9.88 11.25 10.44
CA ILE A 186 -11.16 11.19 9.70
C ILE A 186 -11.67 12.61 9.48
N SER A 187 -11.83 13.37 10.56
CA SER A 187 -12.39 14.73 10.49
C SER A 187 -11.57 15.63 9.55
N PHE A 188 -10.24 15.55 9.64
CA PHE A 188 -9.35 16.33 8.79
C PHE A 188 -9.42 15.89 7.31
N THR A 189 -9.38 14.59 7.04
CA THR A 189 -9.36 14.07 5.66
C THR A 189 -10.71 14.23 4.96
N GLU A 190 -11.83 14.07 5.68
CA GLU A 190 -13.17 14.30 5.14
C GLU A 190 -13.39 15.76 4.75
N ALA A 191 -12.80 16.71 5.49
CA ALA A 191 -12.91 18.14 5.22
C ALA A 191 -12.15 18.61 3.96
N LEU A 192 -11.26 17.78 3.38
CA LEU A 192 -10.49 18.16 2.20
C LEU A 192 -11.39 18.41 0.98
N ALA A 193 -11.19 19.52 0.28
CA ALA A 193 -12.05 19.89 -0.85
C ALA A 193 -11.87 19.00 -2.10
N PHE A 194 -10.70 18.38 -2.27
CA PHE A 194 -10.39 17.55 -3.43
C PHE A 194 -10.12 16.09 -3.05
N LYS A 195 -10.91 15.17 -3.61
CA LYS A 195 -10.79 13.71 -3.38
C LYS A 195 -10.85 12.88 -4.68
N GLU A 196 -11.04 13.54 -5.82
CA GLU A 196 -11.26 12.92 -7.12
C GLU A 196 -9.96 12.50 -7.80
N GLU A 197 -10.07 11.76 -8.91
CA GLU A 197 -8.95 11.61 -9.84
C GLU A 197 -8.61 12.96 -10.49
N TYR A 198 -7.34 13.13 -10.82
CA TYR A 198 -6.85 14.34 -11.46
C TYR A 198 -7.53 14.57 -12.82
N PRO A 199 -8.10 15.76 -13.07
CA PRO A 199 -8.55 16.13 -14.41
C PRO A 199 -7.40 16.08 -15.41
N ALA A 200 -7.72 15.73 -16.66
CA ALA A 200 -6.76 15.77 -17.75
C ALA A 200 -6.19 17.19 -17.93
N GLY A 201 -4.87 17.27 -18.17
CA GLY A 201 -4.19 18.56 -18.36
C GLY A 201 -3.75 19.28 -17.07
N THR A 202 -4.00 18.70 -15.89
CA THR A 202 -3.42 19.21 -14.63
C THR A 202 -1.90 19.04 -14.66
N THR A 203 -1.14 20.01 -14.15
CA THR A 203 0.34 19.98 -14.18
C THR A 203 0.97 18.88 -13.31
N LEU A 204 0.22 18.30 -12.37
CA LEU A 204 0.60 17.10 -11.62
C LEU A 204 0.19 15.79 -12.29
N ASN A 205 -0.67 15.81 -13.31
CA ASN A 205 -1.08 14.61 -14.06
C ASN A 205 -0.32 14.55 -15.39
N ILE A 206 0.97 14.29 -15.28
CA ILE A 206 1.95 14.30 -16.37
C ILE A 206 2.73 12.99 -16.46
N THR A 207 3.60 12.90 -17.45
CA THR A 207 4.59 11.82 -17.57
C THR A 207 5.98 12.37 -17.25
N VAL A 208 6.64 11.78 -16.25
CA VAL A 208 8.02 12.12 -15.85
C VAL A 208 8.91 10.92 -16.16
N ASP A 209 9.92 11.10 -17.00
CA ASP A 209 10.88 10.05 -17.40
C ASP A 209 10.24 8.74 -17.90
N GLY A 210 9.06 8.85 -18.54
CA GLY A 210 8.28 7.72 -19.06
C GLY A 210 7.26 7.14 -18.07
N TYR A 211 7.20 7.65 -16.84
CA TYR A 211 6.26 7.22 -15.81
C TYR A 211 5.08 8.19 -15.71
N PRO A 212 3.83 7.71 -15.90
CA PRO A 212 2.65 8.50 -15.59
C PRO A 212 2.54 8.69 -14.07
N THR A 213 2.31 9.92 -13.65
CA THR A 213 2.27 10.35 -12.24
C THR A 213 0.90 10.14 -11.58
N ASN A 214 -0.13 9.84 -12.36
CA ASN A 214 -1.52 9.69 -11.88
C ASN A 214 -1.73 8.61 -10.82
N LYS A 215 -0.79 7.67 -10.66
CA LYS A 215 -0.82 6.63 -9.61
C LYS A 215 0.22 6.84 -8.51
N TRP A 216 0.99 7.93 -8.55
CA TRP A 216 1.99 8.25 -7.52
C TRP A 216 1.34 8.82 -6.25
N PHE A 217 0.31 9.65 -6.44
CA PHE A 217 -0.34 10.33 -5.34
C PHE A 217 -1.32 9.41 -4.62
N ILE A 218 -1.40 9.55 -3.29
CA ILE A 218 -2.31 8.77 -2.46
C ILE A 218 -3.76 8.93 -2.94
N ASN A 219 -4.49 7.82 -2.99
CA ASN A 219 -5.92 7.85 -3.27
C ASN A 219 -6.69 8.21 -1.98
N LYS A 220 -7.27 9.43 -1.96
CA LYS A 220 -7.92 10.01 -0.77
C LYS A 220 -9.12 9.18 -0.32
N ARG A 221 -9.88 8.62 -1.27
CA ARG A 221 -11.03 7.76 -0.99
C ARG A 221 -10.62 6.43 -0.38
N CYS A 222 -9.57 5.78 -0.89
CA CYS A 222 -9.02 4.59 -0.24
C CYS A 222 -8.55 4.88 1.19
N LEU A 223 -7.84 5.99 1.40
CA LEU A 223 -7.41 6.41 2.74
C LEU A 223 -8.61 6.61 3.67
N LEU A 224 -9.64 7.32 3.24
CA LEU A 224 -10.87 7.50 4.02
C LEU A 224 -11.54 6.16 4.34
N GLY A 225 -11.63 5.27 3.34
CA GLY A 225 -12.10 3.90 3.53
C GLY A 225 -11.34 3.19 4.64
N ASP A 226 -10.00 3.24 4.61
CA ASP A 226 -9.14 2.61 5.63
C ASP A 226 -9.32 3.25 7.00
N LEU A 227 -9.34 4.58 7.11
CA LEU A 227 -9.56 5.30 8.37
C LEU A 227 -10.90 4.91 9.02
N HIS A 228 -11.98 4.88 8.24
CA HIS A 228 -13.28 4.44 8.72
C HIS A 228 -13.32 2.96 9.06
N LEU A 229 -12.63 2.10 8.30
CA LEU A 229 -12.55 0.67 8.57
C LEU A 229 -11.83 0.37 9.89
N TRP A 230 -10.74 1.11 10.16
CA TRP A 230 -10.03 1.08 11.44
C TRP A 230 -10.90 1.56 12.59
N LYS A 231 -11.68 2.63 12.39
CA LYS A 231 -12.59 3.16 13.40
C LYS A 231 -13.79 2.25 13.69
N GLY A 232 -14.14 1.36 12.74
CA GLY A 232 -15.34 0.51 12.81
C GLY A 232 -16.59 1.16 12.17
N ASN A 233 -16.43 2.25 11.43
CA ASN A 233 -17.50 2.91 10.69
C ASN A 233 -17.73 2.19 9.35
N TYR A 234 -18.17 0.92 9.41
CA TYR A 234 -18.15 0.01 8.27
C TYR A 234 -18.96 0.48 7.05
N THR A 235 -20.17 1.02 7.24
CA THR A 235 -20.95 1.55 6.10
C THR A 235 -20.23 2.70 5.42
N GLN A 236 -19.63 3.62 6.19
CA GLN A 236 -18.89 4.75 5.63
C GLN A 236 -17.61 4.29 4.92
N ALA A 237 -16.89 3.31 5.50
CA ALA A 237 -15.75 2.68 4.87
C ALA A 237 -16.12 2.08 3.50
N ALA A 238 -17.20 1.29 3.47
CA ALA A 238 -17.73 0.68 2.26
C ALA A 238 -18.14 1.73 1.22
N SER A 239 -18.70 2.89 1.62
CA SER A 239 -19.05 3.98 0.71
C SER A 239 -17.82 4.52 0.00
N TRP A 240 -16.77 4.86 0.75
CA TRP A 240 -15.54 5.37 0.18
C TRP A 240 -14.86 4.37 -0.76
N TYR A 241 -14.80 3.09 -0.37
CA TYR A 241 -14.27 2.06 -1.26
C TYR A 241 -15.15 1.89 -2.51
N ARG A 242 -16.48 1.96 -2.38
CA ARG A 242 -17.40 1.85 -3.51
C ARG A 242 -17.19 2.96 -4.52
N GLU A 243 -16.92 4.19 -4.09
CA GLU A 243 -16.60 5.29 -5.02
C GLU A 243 -15.37 4.99 -5.88
N VAL A 244 -14.34 4.34 -5.32
CA VAL A 244 -13.15 3.92 -6.08
C VAL A 244 -13.48 2.76 -7.02
N MET A 245 -14.27 1.78 -6.58
CA MET A 245 -14.70 0.68 -7.45
C MET A 245 -15.52 1.16 -8.66
N GLU A 246 -16.18 2.31 -8.54
CA GLU A 246 -17.01 2.91 -9.60
C GLU A 246 -16.27 3.90 -10.50
N THR A 247 -14.95 4.08 -10.32
CA THR A 247 -14.16 5.00 -11.17
C THR A 247 -14.34 4.72 -12.66
N GLY A 248 -14.37 3.45 -13.06
CA GLY A 248 -14.57 3.05 -14.46
C GLY A 248 -16.00 3.24 -14.98
N THR A 249 -17.00 3.38 -14.11
CA THR A 249 -18.44 3.40 -14.46
C THR A 249 -18.91 4.78 -14.93
N THR A 250 -18.01 5.57 -15.49
CA THR A 250 -18.25 6.92 -15.99
C THR A 250 -17.96 6.98 -17.49
N GLY A 251 -18.77 7.74 -18.25
CA GLY A 251 -18.55 7.94 -19.69
C GLY A 251 -18.93 6.73 -20.57
N THR A 252 -18.05 6.39 -21.52
CA THR A 252 -18.32 5.38 -22.56
C THR A 252 -18.24 3.96 -22.02
N VAL A 253 -19.28 3.16 -22.29
CA VAL A 253 -19.34 1.72 -21.94
C VAL A 253 -18.32 0.94 -22.79
N ASN A 254 -17.13 0.72 -22.23
CA ASN A 254 -16.02 -0.02 -22.84
C ASN A 254 -15.45 -1.07 -21.86
N GLY A 255 -14.28 -1.65 -22.17
CA GLY A 255 -13.62 -2.62 -21.27
C GLY A 255 -13.38 -2.07 -19.86
N SER A 256 -12.98 -0.80 -19.71
CA SER A 256 -12.76 -0.17 -18.39
C SER A 256 -14.05 -0.04 -17.59
N TYR A 257 -15.17 0.27 -18.25
CA TYR A 257 -16.49 0.35 -17.62
C TYR A 257 -16.86 -0.90 -16.82
N PHE A 258 -16.46 -2.07 -17.32
CA PHE A 258 -16.78 -3.36 -16.69
C PHE A 258 -15.65 -3.95 -15.84
N SER A 259 -14.40 -3.48 -15.98
CA SER A 259 -13.24 -4.16 -15.37
C SER A 259 -12.37 -3.28 -14.48
N MET A 260 -12.32 -1.96 -14.66
CA MET A 260 -11.46 -1.08 -13.87
C MET A 260 -11.89 -1.10 -12.40
N TYR A 261 -11.02 -1.60 -11.53
CA TYR A 261 -11.27 -1.75 -10.08
C TYR A 261 -12.46 -2.62 -9.71
N LYS A 262 -12.90 -3.51 -10.61
CA LYS A 262 -14.04 -4.41 -10.41
C LYS A 262 -13.64 -5.88 -10.30
N VAL A 263 -12.34 -6.23 -10.39
CA VAL A 263 -11.86 -7.62 -10.43
C VAL A 263 -12.69 -8.41 -11.45
N GLY A 264 -12.76 -7.85 -12.66
CA GLY A 264 -13.55 -8.37 -13.75
C GLY A 264 -12.70 -8.70 -14.96
N TRP A 265 -13.21 -9.58 -15.80
CA TRP A 265 -12.53 -9.98 -17.03
C TRP A 265 -12.65 -8.92 -18.13
N ASP A 266 -11.67 -8.87 -19.02
CA ASP A 266 -11.68 -8.11 -20.25
C ASP A 266 -11.90 -9.04 -21.44
N SER A 267 -12.65 -8.57 -22.44
CA SER A 267 -12.95 -9.37 -23.64
C SER A 267 -11.71 -9.64 -24.49
N ASN A 268 -10.65 -8.86 -24.30
CA ASN A 268 -9.38 -9.02 -24.99
C ASN A 268 -8.36 -9.87 -24.19
N GLY A 269 -8.64 -10.21 -22.93
CA GLY A 269 -7.80 -11.08 -22.09
C GLY A 269 -6.43 -10.53 -21.66
N ASP A 270 -6.01 -9.39 -22.20
CA ASP A 270 -4.66 -8.81 -22.03
C ASP A 270 -4.40 -8.22 -20.63
N ILE A 271 -5.43 -8.10 -19.77
CA ILE A 271 -5.40 -7.31 -18.52
C ILE A 271 -5.98 -8.09 -17.32
N ASP A 272 -6.35 -9.35 -17.49
CA ASP A 272 -7.18 -10.05 -16.50
C ASP A 272 -6.42 -10.53 -15.26
N HIS A 273 -5.08 -10.59 -15.36
CA HIS A 273 -4.18 -11.06 -14.32
C HIS A 273 -4.64 -12.39 -13.69
N TYR A 274 -5.01 -13.37 -14.50
CA TYR A 274 -5.44 -14.68 -14.02
C TYR A 274 -4.28 -15.55 -13.55
N ILE A 275 -4.60 -16.52 -12.69
CA ILE A 275 -3.82 -17.75 -12.62
C ILE A 275 -4.35 -18.70 -13.69
N SER A 276 -3.52 -19.03 -14.66
CA SER A 276 -3.92 -19.87 -15.79
C SER A 276 -2.82 -20.83 -16.23
N TYR A 277 -3.25 -21.87 -16.93
CA TYR A 277 -2.42 -22.94 -17.45
C TYR A 277 -2.68 -23.05 -18.95
N SER A 278 -1.61 -23.11 -19.75
CA SER A 278 -1.75 -23.31 -21.20
C SER A 278 -2.31 -24.69 -21.54
N ARG A 279 -2.19 -25.66 -20.62
CA ARG A 279 -2.84 -26.98 -20.69
C ARG A 279 -3.57 -27.25 -19.38
N ALA A 280 -4.88 -27.41 -19.46
CA ALA A 280 -5.71 -27.62 -18.27
C ALA A 280 -5.28 -28.87 -17.48
N GLY A 281 -5.04 -28.70 -16.18
CA GLY A 281 -4.64 -29.77 -15.27
C GLY A 281 -3.15 -30.16 -15.31
N ASP A 282 -2.36 -29.55 -16.19
CA ASP A 282 -0.92 -29.77 -16.25
C ASP A 282 -0.16 -28.64 -15.54
N ALA A 283 0.36 -28.94 -14.35
CA ALA A 283 1.11 -28.01 -13.52
C ALA A 283 2.31 -27.38 -14.25
N SER A 284 2.97 -28.13 -15.14
CA SER A 284 4.15 -27.67 -15.89
C SER A 284 3.82 -26.57 -16.90
N SER A 285 2.54 -26.38 -17.18
CA SER A 285 2.04 -25.46 -18.21
C SER A 285 1.57 -24.12 -17.64
N LEU A 286 1.84 -23.84 -16.35
CA LEU A 286 1.57 -22.57 -15.68
C LEU A 286 2.09 -21.41 -16.54
N VAL A 287 1.25 -20.40 -16.73
CA VAL A 287 1.60 -19.23 -17.54
C VAL A 287 2.43 -18.26 -16.71
N TRP A 288 3.70 -18.10 -17.05
CA TRP A 288 4.62 -17.17 -16.38
C TRP A 288 4.76 -15.83 -17.10
N ASN A 289 4.73 -15.82 -18.43
CA ASN A 289 5.09 -14.64 -19.22
C ASN A 289 3.94 -13.64 -19.43
N THR A 290 2.70 -14.00 -19.09
CA THR A 290 1.51 -13.14 -19.12
C THR A 290 0.68 -13.35 -17.85
N GLN A 291 -0.44 -12.63 -17.70
CA GLN A 291 -1.40 -12.80 -16.59
C GLN A 291 -0.88 -12.38 -15.19
N TRP A 292 -1.00 -13.21 -14.16
CA TRP A 292 -0.76 -12.81 -12.76
C TRP A 292 0.59 -12.13 -12.51
N ARG A 293 1.68 -12.76 -12.94
CA ARG A 293 3.06 -12.29 -12.65
C ARG A 293 3.34 -10.92 -13.25
N ILE A 294 2.85 -10.65 -14.47
CA ILE A 294 3.18 -9.42 -15.19
C ILE A 294 2.65 -8.17 -14.49
N MET A 295 1.68 -8.30 -13.58
CA MET A 295 1.19 -7.22 -12.73
C MET A 295 2.33 -6.45 -12.04
N PHE A 296 3.37 -7.16 -11.63
CA PHE A 296 4.49 -6.64 -10.86
C PHE A 296 5.63 -6.11 -11.74
N GLU A 297 5.74 -6.58 -12.99
CA GLU A 297 6.81 -6.18 -13.92
C GLU A 297 6.37 -5.09 -14.91
N GLN A 298 5.11 -5.09 -15.34
CA GLN A 298 4.62 -4.26 -16.44
C GLN A 298 4.89 -2.76 -16.25
N ALA A 299 5.04 -2.06 -17.38
CA ALA A 299 5.23 -0.62 -17.38
C ALA A 299 3.99 0.11 -16.87
N MET A 300 4.18 1.23 -16.17
CA MET A 300 3.08 1.96 -15.52
C MET A 300 2.11 2.64 -16.50
N ASN A 301 2.50 2.79 -17.77
CA ASN A 301 1.70 3.36 -18.84
C ASN A 301 0.79 2.33 -19.55
N THR A 302 0.80 1.05 -19.14
CA THR A 302 -0.08 0.04 -19.74
C THR A 302 -1.48 0.08 -19.15
N GLU A 303 -2.47 -0.37 -19.94
CA GLU A 303 -3.84 -0.57 -19.46
C GLU A 303 -3.91 -1.61 -18.33
N GLY A 304 -3.05 -2.63 -18.39
CA GLY A 304 -2.89 -3.63 -17.33
C GLY A 304 -2.58 -2.99 -15.99
N PHE A 305 -1.58 -2.11 -15.98
CA PHE A 305 -1.17 -1.41 -14.77
C PHE A 305 -2.28 -0.48 -14.27
N ARG A 306 -2.85 0.32 -15.19
CA ARG A 306 -3.88 1.32 -14.88
C ARG A 306 -5.13 0.72 -14.23
N ARG A 307 -5.55 -0.49 -14.64
CA ARG A 307 -6.77 -1.14 -14.13
C ARG A 307 -6.57 -1.94 -12.84
N GLU A 308 -5.34 -2.32 -12.52
CA GLU A 308 -5.04 -3.05 -11.28
C GLU A 308 -4.61 -2.11 -10.15
N TRP A 309 -3.67 -1.21 -10.42
CA TRP A 309 -3.04 -0.39 -9.39
C TRP A 309 -3.82 0.90 -9.14
N VAL A 310 -4.06 1.19 -7.86
CA VAL A 310 -4.70 2.42 -7.39
C VAL A 310 -3.64 3.41 -6.92
N TRP A 311 -2.60 2.90 -6.23
CA TRP A 311 -1.48 3.68 -5.72
C TRP A 311 -0.20 2.85 -5.79
N ALA A 312 0.82 3.38 -6.46
CA ALA A 312 2.13 2.74 -6.61
C ALA A 312 3.19 3.77 -7.03
N MET A 313 4.42 3.60 -6.52
CA MET A 313 5.55 4.49 -6.81
C MET A 313 6.64 3.75 -7.59
N PRO A 314 7.22 4.32 -8.65
CA PRO A 314 8.33 3.69 -9.37
C PRO A 314 9.67 3.90 -8.65
N PHE A 315 10.57 2.94 -8.80
CA PHE A 315 12.01 3.13 -8.61
C PHE A 315 12.70 2.91 -9.95
N ASP A 316 13.61 3.81 -10.31
CA ASP A 316 14.35 3.74 -11.58
C ASP A 316 15.80 4.16 -11.35
N HIS A 317 16.74 3.51 -12.00
CA HIS A 317 18.16 3.86 -11.92
C HIS A 317 18.49 5.29 -12.35
N LYS A 318 17.57 5.98 -13.04
CA LYS A 318 17.73 7.38 -13.50
C LYS A 318 17.47 8.41 -12.41
N PHE A 319 16.74 8.08 -11.34
CA PHE A 319 16.41 9.05 -10.29
C PHE A 319 16.41 8.41 -8.89
N GLY A 320 16.70 9.22 -7.87
CA GLY A 320 16.60 8.78 -6.48
C GLY A 320 15.16 8.79 -5.97
N PRO A 321 14.86 8.06 -4.87
CA PRO A 321 15.76 7.15 -4.17
C PRO A 321 15.95 5.80 -4.89
N VAL A 322 17.04 5.09 -4.55
CA VAL A 322 17.34 3.75 -5.09
C VAL A 322 16.33 2.73 -4.55
N ASN A 323 15.92 1.77 -5.39
CA ASN A 323 15.03 0.67 -4.99
C ASN A 323 15.60 -0.11 -3.79
N PRO A 324 14.98 -0.01 -2.59
CA PRO A 324 15.47 -0.70 -1.41
C PRO A 324 15.15 -2.20 -1.43
N PHE A 325 14.21 -2.63 -2.28
CA PHE A 325 13.78 -4.03 -2.30
C PHE A 325 14.82 -4.96 -2.93
N VAL A 326 15.70 -4.45 -3.79
CA VAL A 326 16.87 -5.21 -4.24
C VAL A 326 17.78 -5.54 -3.07
N LYS A 327 18.05 -4.56 -2.19
CA LYS A 327 18.83 -4.79 -0.96
C LYS A 327 18.14 -5.83 -0.06
N LEU A 328 16.84 -5.66 0.21
CA LEU A 328 16.10 -6.55 1.12
C LEU A 328 15.99 -7.99 0.64
N PHE A 329 15.62 -8.22 -0.63
CA PHE A 329 15.16 -9.53 -1.10
C PHE A 329 16.11 -10.22 -2.07
N SER A 330 17.03 -9.52 -2.72
CA SER A 330 17.85 -10.16 -3.77
C SER A 330 19.12 -10.78 -3.21
N PRO A 331 19.39 -12.08 -3.44
CA PRO A 331 20.68 -12.71 -3.17
C PRO A 331 21.75 -12.37 -4.23
N VAL A 332 21.34 -11.82 -5.37
CA VAL A 332 22.24 -11.40 -6.44
C VAL A 332 22.25 -9.88 -6.50
N GLY A 333 23.38 -9.25 -6.16
CA GLY A 333 23.50 -7.79 -6.18
C GLY A 333 22.72 -7.04 -5.10
N GLY A 334 22.07 -7.75 -4.18
CA GLY A 334 21.45 -7.25 -2.96
C GLY A 334 22.12 -7.84 -1.71
N GLU A 335 21.53 -7.59 -0.53
CA GLU A 335 22.02 -8.10 0.76
C GLU A 335 21.22 -9.32 1.26
N TYR A 336 20.06 -9.59 0.66
CA TYR A 336 19.16 -10.70 1.01
C TYR A 336 18.95 -10.81 2.52
N LEU A 337 18.33 -9.77 3.09
CA LEU A 337 18.14 -9.62 4.54
C LEU A 337 16.89 -10.35 5.04
N VAL A 338 15.87 -10.50 4.20
CA VAL A 338 14.59 -11.13 4.54
C VAL A 338 14.12 -12.06 3.43
N LYS A 339 13.39 -13.10 3.81
CA LYS A 339 12.85 -14.16 2.96
C LYS A 339 11.37 -14.41 3.26
N PRO A 340 10.63 -15.09 2.37
CA PRO A 340 9.37 -15.72 2.72
C PRO A 340 9.50 -16.54 4.00
N SER A 341 8.55 -16.40 4.93
CA SER A 341 8.44 -17.32 6.06
C SER A 341 7.94 -18.68 5.60
N GLN A 342 8.26 -19.73 6.35
CA GLN A 342 7.72 -21.06 6.09
C GLN A 342 6.20 -21.08 6.27
N SER A 343 5.66 -20.30 7.22
CA SER A 343 4.20 -20.15 7.38
C SER A 343 3.51 -19.59 6.14
N ALA A 344 4.11 -18.60 5.48
CA ALA A 344 3.57 -18.03 4.25
C ALA A 344 3.61 -19.05 3.10
N ILE A 345 4.74 -19.74 2.92
CA ILE A 345 4.91 -20.80 1.92
C ILE A 345 3.86 -21.88 2.10
N ASP A 346 3.69 -22.38 3.33
CA ASP A 346 2.70 -23.39 3.68
C ASP A 346 1.27 -22.92 3.37
N ASN A 347 0.97 -21.63 3.54
CA ASN A 347 -0.36 -21.10 3.27
C ASN A 347 -0.73 -21.30 1.80
N TRP A 348 0.14 -20.93 0.85
CA TRP A 348 -0.09 -21.21 -0.58
C TRP A 348 -0.13 -22.72 -0.86
N ASN A 349 0.77 -23.50 -0.27
CA ASN A 349 0.85 -24.94 -0.48
C ASN A 349 -0.35 -25.72 0.08
N SER A 350 -1.11 -25.13 1.02
CA SER A 350 -2.29 -25.74 1.62
C SER A 350 -3.60 -25.46 0.85
N GLN A 351 -3.56 -24.60 -0.18
CA GLN A 351 -4.75 -24.28 -0.97
C GLN A 351 -5.02 -25.33 -2.04
N GLU A 352 -6.21 -25.27 -2.65
CA GLU A 352 -6.60 -26.14 -3.75
C GLU A 352 -7.12 -25.30 -4.94
N GLN A 353 -6.63 -25.62 -6.14
CA GLN A 353 -7.15 -25.05 -7.38
C GLN A 353 -8.39 -25.77 -7.89
N ARG A 354 -9.16 -25.09 -8.73
CA ARG A 354 -10.40 -25.64 -9.29
C ARG A 354 -10.11 -26.83 -10.20
N PRO A 355 -10.88 -27.93 -10.09
CA PRO A 355 -10.80 -29.03 -11.03
C PRO A 355 -11.40 -28.63 -12.39
N ARG A 356 -10.94 -29.31 -13.45
CA ARG A 356 -11.58 -29.23 -14.75
C ARG A 356 -12.79 -30.17 -14.78
N THR A 357 -13.98 -29.62 -14.83
CA THR A 357 -15.26 -30.36 -14.72
C THR A 357 -15.72 -31.05 -16.00
N SER A 358 -15.08 -30.81 -17.15
CA SER A 358 -15.38 -31.52 -18.40
C SER A 358 -14.77 -32.92 -18.41
N ALA A 359 -15.44 -33.92 -18.99
CA ALA A 359 -14.91 -35.28 -19.09
C ALA A 359 -13.64 -35.39 -19.98
N PRO A 360 -12.58 -36.09 -19.53
CA PRO A 360 -12.40 -36.68 -18.20
C PRO A 360 -12.12 -35.61 -17.13
N LEU A 361 -12.69 -35.78 -15.94
CA LEU A 361 -12.44 -34.91 -14.78
C LEU A 361 -10.94 -34.87 -14.49
N ILE A 362 -10.37 -33.66 -14.43
CA ILE A 362 -8.97 -33.47 -14.04
C ILE A 362 -8.95 -32.73 -12.70
N PRO A 363 -8.37 -33.31 -11.63
CA PRO A 363 -8.19 -32.62 -10.36
C PRO A 363 -7.46 -31.28 -10.55
N GLY A 364 -7.77 -30.31 -9.69
CA GLY A 364 -6.99 -29.08 -9.62
C GLY A 364 -5.63 -29.32 -8.99
N GLN A 365 -4.74 -28.34 -9.08
CA GLN A 365 -3.46 -28.42 -8.39
C GLN A 365 -3.66 -28.32 -6.87
N PRO A 366 -2.95 -29.14 -6.07
CA PRO A 366 -3.06 -29.14 -4.61
C PRO A 366 -2.23 -28.03 -3.96
N TYR A 367 -2.24 -26.83 -4.57
CA TYR A 367 -1.58 -25.63 -4.08
C TYR A 367 -2.12 -24.39 -4.83
N ASP A 368 -1.87 -23.20 -4.29
CA ASP A 368 -2.10 -21.94 -4.95
C ASP A 368 -0.86 -21.50 -5.76
N ALA A 369 -0.99 -21.50 -7.09
CA ALA A 369 0.10 -21.10 -7.98
C ALA A 369 0.51 -19.62 -7.89
N ARG A 370 -0.28 -18.74 -7.23
CA ARG A 370 0.21 -17.40 -6.88
C ARG A 370 1.50 -17.46 -6.08
N GLY A 371 1.69 -18.49 -5.24
CA GLY A 371 2.92 -18.68 -4.46
C GLY A 371 4.15 -18.72 -5.36
N LEU A 372 4.12 -19.54 -6.42
CA LEU A 372 5.20 -19.68 -7.40
C LEU A 372 5.51 -18.38 -8.16
N LEU A 373 4.52 -17.51 -8.32
CA LEU A 373 4.63 -16.22 -9.00
C LEU A 373 4.91 -15.05 -8.02
N THR A 374 5.02 -15.36 -6.73
CA THR A 374 5.18 -14.37 -5.65
C THR A 374 6.55 -14.53 -5.00
N TRP A 375 7.01 -15.77 -4.85
CA TRP A 375 8.34 -16.14 -4.38
C TRP A 375 8.88 -17.31 -5.21
N THR A 376 10.21 -17.48 -5.24
CA THR A 376 10.87 -18.63 -5.87
C THR A 376 12.18 -18.95 -5.16
N GLU A 377 12.74 -20.13 -5.41
CA GLU A 377 14.11 -20.43 -5.01
C GLU A 377 15.11 -19.87 -6.03
N LEU A 378 16.13 -19.15 -5.54
CA LEU A 378 17.32 -18.75 -6.31
C LEU A 378 18.56 -19.29 -5.59
N GLY A 379 19.33 -20.17 -6.23
CA GLY A 379 20.52 -20.76 -5.61
C GLY A 379 20.26 -21.54 -4.31
N GLY A 380 19.06 -22.13 -4.18
CA GLY A 380 18.63 -22.83 -2.96
C GLY A 380 18.13 -21.92 -1.83
N GLN A 381 17.95 -20.63 -2.09
CA GLN A 381 17.42 -19.66 -1.14
C GLN A 381 16.00 -19.20 -1.54
N PRO A 382 15.00 -19.21 -0.65
CA PRO A 382 13.66 -18.71 -0.95
C PRO A 382 13.66 -17.18 -1.03
N VAL A 383 13.21 -16.63 -2.15
CA VAL A 383 13.30 -15.20 -2.48
C VAL A 383 11.92 -14.63 -2.80
N VAL A 384 11.58 -13.49 -2.20
CA VAL A 384 10.41 -12.70 -2.58
C VAL A 384 10.64 -12.08 -3.95
N MET A 385 9.92 -12.55 -4.97
CA MET A 385 10.14 -12.15 -6.35
C MET A 385 9.30 -10.96 -6.81
N LYS A 386 8.16 -10.69 -6.17
CA LYS A 386 7.24 -9.60 -6.59
C LYS A 386 7.96 -8.27 -6.80
N TYR A 387 8.83 -7.87 -5.88
CA TYR A 387 9.59 -6.63 -5.98
C TYR A 387 10.82 -6.70 -6.89
N LEU A 388 11.20 -7.90 -7.31
CA LEU A 388 12.43 -8.16 -8.06
C LEU A 388 12.17 -8.44 -9.54
N TYR A 389 10.93 -8.58 -10.01
CA TYR A 389 10.69 -8.91 -11.42
C TYR A 389 11.17 -7.86 -12.42
N ASN A 390 11.32 -6.60 -12.03
CA ASN A 390 11.97 -5.57 -12.86
C ASN A 390 13.51 -5.59 -12.79
N TYR A 391 14.08 -6.36 -11.86
CA TYR A 391 15.52 -6.47 -11.62
C TYR A 391 16.08 -7.83 -12.04
N ILE A 392 15.52 -8.92 -11.50
CA ILE A 392 15.85 -10.31 -11.80
C ILE A 392 14.92 -10.85 -12.88
N ASN A 393 15.51 -11.35 -13.96
CA ASN A 393 14.75 -12.05 -14.99
C ASN A 393 14.24 -13.39 -14.45
N TYR A 394 12.93 -13.61 -14.51
CA TYR A 394 12.28 -14.81 -13.94
C TYR A 394 12.75 -16.13 -14.57
N ALA A 395 13.23 -16.12 -15.81
CA ALA A 395 13.64 -17.32 -16.53
C ALA A 395 15.11 -17.69 -16.26
N THR A 396 15.98 -16.70 -16.06
CA THR A 396 17.42 -16.93 -15.83
C THR A 396 17.81 -16.86 -14.35
N GLY A 397 16.98 -16.26 -13.50
CA GLY A 397 17.30 -16.01 -12.09
C GLY A 397 18.40 -14.97 -11.89
N MET A 398 18.74 -14.19 -12.92
CA MET A 398 19.84 -13.22 -12.90
C MET A 398 19.38 -11.84 -13.41
N PRO A 399 19.94 -10.75 -12.86
CA PRO A 399 19.74 -9.42 -13.43
C PRO A 399 20.51 -9.25 -14.74
N ALA A 400 19.94 -8.49 -15.68
CA ALA A 400 20.64 -8.12 -16.91
C ALA A 400 21.82 -7.17 -16.62
N ASN A 401 21.64 -6.29 -15.64
CA ASN A 401 22.68 -5.38 -15.15
C ASN A 401 22.49 -5.17 -13.64
N ILE A 402 23.52 -5.50 -12.84
CA ILE A 402 23.46 -5.42 -11.38
C ILE A 402 23.27 -3.98 -10.87
N LEU A 403 23.67 -2.98 -11.65
CA LEU A 403 23.55 -1.56 -11.31
C LEU A 403 22.17 -0.97 -11.63
N GLN A 404 21.38 -1.61 -12.49
CA GLN A 404 20.04 -1.15 -12.85
C GLN A 404 19.00 -1.77 -11.92
N ARG A 405 18.75 -1.11 -10.79
CA ARG A 405 17.87 -1.60 -9.71
C ARG A 405 16.44 -1.09 -9.87
N ASP A 406 15.87 -1.23 -11.06
CA ASP A 406 14.51 -0.74 -11.35
C ASP A 406 13.46 -1.55 -10.57
N GLY A 407 12.32 -0.95 -10.27
CA GLY A 407 11.26 -1.60 -9.52
C GLY A 407 10.10 -0.68 -9.19
N LYS A 408 9.23 -1.13 -8.29
CA LYS A 408 8.07 -0.36 -7.86
C LYS A 408 7.77 -0.65 -6.40
N TRP A 409 7.21 0.34 -5.71
CA TRP A 409 6.57 0.17 -4.41
C TRP A 409 5.07 0.01 -4.60
N PHE A 410 4.59 -1.17 -4.23
CA PHE A 410 3.19 -1.56 -4.26
C PHE A 410 2.49 -1.07 -2.99
N LEU A 411 1.52 -0.15 -3.13
CA LEU A 411 0.84 0.48 -1.99
C LEU A 411 -0.64 0.13 -1.91
N PHE A 412 -1.37 0.17 -3.03
CA PHE A 412 -2.79 -0.17 -3.05
C PHE A 412 -3.24 -0.63 -4.44
N ARG A 413 -4.02 -1.72 -4.52
CA ARG A 413 -4.55 -2.28 -5.77
C ARG A 413 -5.97 -2.79 -5.63
N GLN A 414 -6.61 -3.12 -6.75
CA GLN A 414 -8.04 -3.42 -6.79
C GLN A 414 -8.48 -4.58 -5.89
N THR A 415 -7.65 -5.61 -5.67
CA THR A 415 -8.07 -6.66 -4.73
C THR A 415 -7.98 -6.25 -3.29
N HIS A 416 -6.99 -5.44 -2.93
CA HIS A 416 -6.94 -4.83 -1.61
C HIS A 416 -8.22 -4.02 -1.35
N LEU A 417 -8.66 -3.23 -2.34
CA LEU A 417 -9.93 -2.51 -2.32
C LEU A 417 -11.13 -3.44 -2.09
N HIS A 418 -11.21 -4.54 -2.85
CA HIS A 418 -12.32 -5.51 -2.74
C HIS A 418 -12.33 -6.24 -1.40
N MET A 419 -11.17 -6.63 -0.87
CA MET A 419 -11.05 -7.29 0.42
C MET A 419 -11.49 -6.37 1.57
N ARG A 420 -11.09 -5.10 1.51
CA ARG A 420 -11.48 -4.07 2.50
C ARG A 420 -12.97 -3.76 2.47
N PHE A 421 -13.55 -3.62 1.27
CA PHE A 421 -15.00 -3.48 1.10
C PHE A 421 -15.75 -4.73 1.59
N ALA A 422 -15.30 -5.93 1.22
CA ALA A 422 -15.93 -7.18 1.62
C ALA A 422 -15.90 -7.35 3.14
N GLU A 423 -14.83 -6.92 3.80
CA GLU A 423 -14.76 -6.90 5.25
C GLU A 423 -15.79 -5.96 5.88
N ALA A 424 -15.94 -4.74 5.36
CA ALA A 424 -16.97 -3.80 5.80
C ALA A 424 -18.40 -4.33 5.54
N ALA A 425 -18.63 -4.96 4.38
CA ALA A 425 -19.89 -5.63 4.06
C ALA A 425 -20.17 -6.79 5.03
N ASN A 426 -19.17 -7.61 5.33
CA ASN A 426 -19.30 -8.71 6.30
C ASN A 426 -19.69 -8.19 7.69
N ARG A 427 -19.03 -7.10 8.13
CA ARG A 427 -19.25 -6.47 9.43
C ARG A 427 -20.57 -5.71 9.56
N THR A 428 -21.25 -5.45 8.44
CA THR A 428 -22.61 -4.91 8.41
C THR A 428 -23.67 -5.97 8.16
N GLY A 429 -23.32 -7.27 8.20
CA GLY A 429 -24.27 -8.38 8.04
C GLY A 429 -24.50 -8.83 6.59
N ARG A 430 -23.81 -8.25 5.60
CA ARG A 430 -23.91 -8.62 4.18
C ARG A 430 -22.95 -9.77 3.85
N HIS A 431 -23.05 -10.85 4.62
CA HIS A 431 -22.15 -12.01 4.56
C HIS A 431 -22.07 -12.61 3.15
N ARG A 432 -23.20 -12.81 2.48
CA ARG A 432 -23.24 -13.40 1.13
C ARG A 432 -22.57 -12.51 0.07
N LEU A 433 -22.72 -11.20 0.17
CA LEU A 433 -22.05 -10.23 -0.70
C LEU A 433 -20.54 -10.27 -0.47
N ALA A 434 -20.10 -10.19 0.78
CA ALA A 434 -18.69 -10.29 1.16
C ALA A 434 -18.09 -11.60 0.63
N TRP A 435 -18.76 -12.73 0.87
CA TRP A 435 -18.38 -14.05 0.38
C TRP A 435 -18.26 -14.09 -1.15
N GLY A 436 -19.19 -13.50 -1.87
CA GLY A 436 -19.14 -13.43 -3.33
C GLY A 436 -17.92 -12.69 -3.84
N LEU A 437 -17.64 -11.49 -3.32
CA LEU A 437 -16.54 -10.65 -3.77
C LEU A 437 -15.16 -11.31 -3.60
N PHE A 438 -14.91 -12.03 -2.51
CA PHE A 438 -13.63 -12.72 -2.36
C PHE A 438 -13.60 -14.12 -3.00
N ASN A 439 -14.74 -14.78 -3.22
CA ASN A 439 -14.79 -16.10 -3.85
C ASN A 439 -15.01 -16.10 -5.37
N SER A 440 -16.27 -16.00 -5.78
CA SER A 440 -16.74 -16.34 -7.13
C SER A 440 -17.63 -15.28 -7.79
N GLY A 441 -17.52 -14.06 -7.29
CA GLY A 441 -18.24 -12.89 -7.76
C GLY A 441 -19.75 -12.99 -7.55
N PHE A 442 -20.48 -12.05 -8.15
CA PHE A 442 -21.94 -11.99 -8.01
C PHE A 442 -22.65 -13.17 -8.68
N ALA A 443 -22.15 -13.63 -9.82
CA ALA A 443 -22.76 -14.76 -10.52
C ALA A 443 -22.65 -16.07 -9.73
N GLY A 444 -21.52 -16.28 -9.02
CA GLY A 444 -21.34 -17.41 -8.13
C GLY A 444 -22.11 -17.28 -6.82
N ALA A 445 -22.16 -16.07 -6.24
CA ALA A 445 -22.87 -15.84 -4.98
C ALA A 445 -24.39 -15.77 -5.12
N PHE A 446 -24.92 -15.22 -6.21
CA PHE A 446 -26.35 -15.02 -6.46
C PHE A 446 -26.75 -15.68 -7.79
N PRO A 447 -26.59 -17.01 -7.93
CA PRO A 447 -26.77 -17.69 -9.21
C PRO A 447 -28.24 -17.66 -9.64
N ALA A 448 -28.46 -17.49 -10.94
CA ALA A 448 -29.79 -17.61 -11.53
C ALA A 448 -30.09 -19.07 -11.90
N PRO A 449 -31.33 -19.56 -11.69
CA PRO A 449 -31.72 -20.91 -12.06
C PRO A 449 -31.90 -21.08 -13.58
N THR A 450 -32.09 -19.98 -14.30
CA THR A 450 -32.32 -19.94 -15.76
C THR A 450 -31.60 -18.74 -16.36
N SER A 451 -31.80 -18.48 -17.66
CA SER A 451 -31.31 -17.26 -18.33
C SER A 451 -32.01 -15.98 -17.87
N ASN A 452 -33.15 -16.08 -17.18
CA ASN A 452 -33.79 -14.92 -16.56
C ASN A 452 -33.06 -14.57 -15.26
N VAL A 453 -32.37 -13.43 -15.29
CA VAL A 453 -31.55 -12.90 -14.18
C VAL A 453 -32.20 -11.68 -13.50
N THR A 454 -33.47 -11.38 -13.75
CA THR A 454 -34.14 -10.17 -13.22
C THR A 454 -33.97 -10.02 -11.71
N ASP A 455 -34.11 -11.12 -10.95
CA ASP A 455 -34.01 -11.16 -9.49
C ASP A 455 -32.71 -11.80 -8.98
N TYR A 456 -31.73 -12.05 -9.87
CA TYR A 456 -30.49 -12.78 -9.57
C TYR A 456 -29.26 -11.97 -9.98
N GLN A 457 -28.07 -12.44 -9.59
CA GLN A 457 -26.78 -11.80 -9.92
C GLN A 457 -26.72 -10.32 -9.53
N ASN A 458 -27.39 -9.92 -8.46
CA ASN A 458 -27.42 -8.54 -8.00
C ASN A 458 -27.73 -8.48 -6.51
N THR A 459 -27.47 -7.31 -5.93
CA THR A 459 -27.83 -6.95 -4.55
C THR A 459 -28.62 -5.65 -4.50
N LEU A 460 -29.42 -5.37 -5.54
CA LEU A 460 -30.15 -4.10 -5.69
C LEU A 460 -31.18 -3.82 -4.58
N TYR A 461 -31.53 -4.82 -3.79
CA TYR A 461 -32.38 -4.71 -2.61
C TYR A 461 -31.67 -4.15 -1.37
N GLU A 462 -30.33 -4.12 -1.36
CA GLU A 462 -29.56 -3.47 -0.31
C GLU A 462 -29.50 -1.95 -0.52
N PRO A 463 -29.34 -1.13 0.53
CA PRO A 463 -29.03 0.28 0.35
C PRO A 463 -27.59 0.46 -0.15
N TYR A 464 -27.32 1.62 -0.76
CA TYR A 464 -25.95 2.08 -0.98
C TYR A 464 -25.16 2.04 0.34
N PRO A 465 -23.90 1.54 0.35
CA PRO A 465 -23.03 1.22 -0.80
C PRO A 465 -23.06 -0.25 -1.27
N PHE A 466 -23.99 -1.06 -0.77
CA PHE A 466 -24.01 -2.52 -0.98
C PHE A 466 -24.87 -2.97 -2.16
N ASN A 467 -25.48 -2.04 -2.89
CA ASN A 467 -26.30 -2.32 -4.08
C ASN A 467 -25.42 -2.46 -5.34
N PHE A 468 -25.28 -3.68 -5.84
CA PHE A 468 -24.55 -3.98 -7.07
C PHE A 468 -25.49 -4.58 -8.12
N ASP A 469 -25.34 -4.15 -9.37
CA ASP A 469 -26.03 -4.76 -10.49
C ASP A 469 -25.06 -5.56 -11.37
N ALA A 470 -25.00 -6.86 -11.17
CA ALA A 470 -24.14 -7.75 -11.94
C ALA A 470 -24.94 -8.68 -12.86
N ARG A 471 -26.16 -8.29 -13.24
CA ARG A 471 -27.03 -9.08 -14.11
C ARG A 471 -26.39 -9.32 -15.47
N ASN A 472 -26.38 -10.59 -15.86
CA ASN A 472 -25.87 -11.11 -17.12
C ASN A 472 -26.81 -12.21 -17.64
N SER A 473 -27.72 -11.84 -18.54
CA SER A 473 -28.64 -12.80 -19.16
C SER A 473 -27.99 -13.62 -20.29
N GLY A 474 -26.69 -13.42 -20.55
CA GLY A 474 -26.03 -13.94 -21.74
C GLY A 474 -26.53 -13.26 -23.03
N SER A 475 -26.05 -13.75 -24.18
CA SER A 475 -26.33 -13.12 -25.48
C SER A 475 -27.75 -13.36 -26.01
N THR A 476 -28.50 -14.29 -25.42
CA THR A 476 -29.84 -14.70 -25.87
C THR A 476 -30.90 -14.64 -24.77
N GLY A 477 -30.55 -14.16 -23.57
CA GLY A 477 -31.49 -14.07 -22.46
C GLY A 477 -32.52 -12.96 -22.65
N ILE A 478 -33.73 -13.22 -22.14
CA ILE A 478 -34.87 -12.31 -22.21
C ILE A 478 -35.43 -12.16 -20.78
N PRO A 479 -35.46 -10.95 -20.19
CA PRO A 479 -34.91 -9.68 -20.72
C PRO A 479 -33.37 -9.70 -20.85
N TYR A 480 -32.83 -8.85 -21.73
CA TYR A 480 -31.39 -8.73 -21.95
C TYR A 480 -30.73 -7.87 -20.86
N TYR A 481 -29.71 -8.42 -20.20
CA TYR A 481 -28.92 -7.73 -19.17
C TYR A 481 -27.41 -7.90 -19.41
N ARG A 482 -26.68 -6.78 -19.33
CA ARG A 482 -25.21 -6.66 -19.22
C ARG A 482 -24.88 -5.48 -18.31
N SER A 483 -25.19 -5.63 -17.03
CA SER A 483 -25.06 -4.55 -16.06
C SER A 483 -23.60 -4.28 -15.67
N ASP A 484 -23.31 -3.11 -15.12
CA ASP A 484 -21.95 -2.61 -14.87
C ASP A 484 -21.02 -3.52 -14.05
N TRP A 485 -21.56 -4.44 -13.23
CA TRP A 485 -20.77 -5.40 -12.45
C TRP A 485 -20.76 -6.84 -12.99
N TYR A 486 -21.36 -7.08 -14.16
CA TYR A 486 -21.60 -8.43 -14.68
C TYR A 486 -20.33 -9.27 -14.91
N ARG A 487 -19.17 -8.61 -15.02
CA ARG A 487 -17.87 -9.25 -15.25
C ARG A 487 -17.10 -9.57 -13.98
N ASN A 488 -17.55 -9.12 -12.81
CA ASN A 488 -16.87 -9.43 -11.56
C ASN A 488 -16.88 -10.94 -11.31
N ILE A 489 -15.69 -11.50 -11.10
CA ILE A 489 -15.47 -12.94 -10.95
C ILE A 489 -15.09 -13.34 -9.52
N GLY A 490 -14.71 -12.36 -8.68
CA GLY A 490 -14.17 -12.59 -7.36
C GLY A 490 -12.68 -13.00 -7.36
N ILE A 491 -12.04 -12.82 -6.20
CA ILE A 491 -10.58 -12.92 -6.06
C ILE A 491 -10.09 -14.35 -6.17
N ARG A 492 -10.69 -15.30 -5.44
CA ARG A 492 -10.30 -16.72 -5.49
C ARG A 492 -10.53 -17.33 -6.87
N ALA A 493 -11.61 -16.94 -7.56
CA ALA A 493 -11.83 -17.36 -8.94
C ALA A 493 -10.72 -16.86 -9.88
N ARG A 494 -10.27 -15.61 -9.72
CA ARG A 494 -9.15 -15.06 -10.50
C ARG A 494 -7.83 -15.79 -10.22
N ALA A 495 -7.64 -16.25 -8.99
CA ALA A 495 -6.52 -17.10 -8.58
C ALA A 495 -6.70 -18.60 -8.94
N ASN A 496 -7.77 -18.96 -9.66
CA ASN A 496 -8.15 -20.33 -9.99
C ASN A 496 -8.33 -21.25 -8.75
N LEU A 497 -8.66 -20.70 -7.59
CA LEU A 497 -8.87 -21.44 -6.35
C LEU A 497 -10.32 -21.91 -6.19
N VAL A 498 -10.48 -23.04 -5.49
CA VAL A 498 -11.80 -23.46 -5.00
C VAL A 498 -12.38 -22.41 -4.06
N ASN A 499 -13.71 -22.33 -3.99
CA ASN A 499 -14.36 -21.40 -3.08
C ASN A 499 -14.05 -21.79 -1.64
N TYR A 500 -13.82 -20.80 -0.80
CA TYR A 500 -13.75 -20.97 0.65
C TYR A 500 -15.14 -21.33 1.17
N GLU A 501 -15.25 -22.51 1.77
CA GLU A 501 -16.49 -22.98 2.36
C GLU A 501 -16.78 -22.26 3.68
N VAL A 502 -18.03 -21.82 3.84
CA VAL A 502 -18.51 -21.18 5.07
C VAL A 502 -19.66 -22.02 5.58
N SER A 503 -19.51 -22.57 6.79
CA SER A 503 -20.60 -23.29 7.44
C SER A 503 -21.68 -22.31 7.88
N ALA A 504 -22.93 -22.77 7.86
CA ALA A 504 -24.09 -21.92 8.20
C ALA A 504 -24.13 -21.47 9.68
N ALA A 505 -23.25 -22.00 10.54
CA ALA A 505 -23.29 -21.77 11.98
C ALA A 505 -22.65 -20.43 12.43
N ASP A 506 -21.61 -19.95 11.74
CA ASP A 506 -20.95 -18.67 12.05
C ASP A 506 -20.35 -18.06 10.78
N SER A 507 -21.19 -17.37 10.01
CA SER A 507 -20.74 -16.74 8.76
C SER A 507 -19.85 -15.52 9.00
N LEU A 508 -20.00 -14.80 10.13
CA LEU A 508 -19.24 -13.58 10.37
C LEU A 508 -17.75 -13.87 10.57
N LEU A 509 -17.41 -14.72 11.54
CA LEU A 509 -16.01 -14.99 11.88
C LEU A 509 -15.33 -15.85 10.81
N GLN A 510 -16.04 -16.79 10.18
CA GLN A 510 -15.47 -17.61 9.11
C GLN A 510 -15.17 -16.77 7.86
N ILE A 511 -16.07 -15.89 7.45
CA ILE A 511 -15.79 -14.97 6.32
C ILE A 511 -14.64 -14.04 6.69
N GLU A 512 -14.59 -13.52 7.90
CA GLU A 512 -13.48 -12.64 8.29
C GLU A 512 -12.13 -13.40 8.31
N ASN A 513 -12.09 -14.63 8.83
CA ASN A 513 -10.90 -15.47 8.78
C ASN A 513 -10.49 -15.78 7.34
N GLY A 514 -11.46 -16.13 6.48
CA GLY A 514 -11.25 -16.38 5.06
C GLY A 514 -10.72 -15.14 4.33
N LEU A 515 -11.28 -13.96 4.63
CA LEU A 515 -10.82 -12.69 4.07
C LEU A 515 -9.37 -12.41 4.46
N ILE A 516 -9.04 -12.50 5.75
CA ILE A 516 -7.68 -12.21 6.23
C ILE A 516 -6.66 -13.23 5.73
N ASN A 517 -7.08 -14.49 5.53
CA ASN A 517 -6.22 -15.48 4.91
C ASN A 517 -6.01 -15.19 3.42
N GLU A 518 -7.08 -14.88 2.70
CA GLU A 518 -7.02 -14.57 1.28
C GLU A 518 -6.20 -13.31 1.02
N THR A 519 -6.28 -12.28 1.87
CA THR A 519 -5.40 -11.10 1.78
C THR A 519 -3.92 -11.46 1.95
N ALA A 520 -3.57 -12.45 2.80
CA ALA A 520 -2.19 -12.91 2.91
C ALA A 520 -1.69 -13.59 1.61
N LEU A 521 -2.53 -14.40 0.97
CA LEU A 521 -2.18 -15.07 -0.30
C LEU A 521 -2.08 -14.08 -1.46
N GLU A 522 -2.99 -13.10 -1.48
CA GLU A 522 -3.18 -12.11 -2.52
C GLU A 522 -2.12 -10.99 -2.42
N ASN A 523 -2.07 -10.31 -1.29
CA ASN A 523 -1.22 -9.13 -1.01
C ASN A 523 0.08 -9.49 -0.27
N GLY A 524 0.48 -10.76 -0.28
CA GLY A 524 1.68 -11.19 0.44
C GLY A 524 2.90 -10.34 0.09
N TYR A 525 3.59 -9.87 1.13
CA TYR A 525 4.76 -8.99 1.12
C TYR A 525 4.50 -7.51 0.77
N GLU A 526 3.26 -7.09 0.51
CA GLU A 526 2.94 -5.73 0.05
C GLU A 526 2.80 -4.70 1.19
N GLY A 527 3.15 -5.05 2.43
CA GLY A 527 3.09 -4.16 3.58
C GLY A 527 1.70 -4.02 4.20
N THR A 528 0.91 -5.09 4.15
CA THR A 528 -0.49 -5.09 4.64
C THR A 528 -0.71 -5.99 5.85
N ARG A 529 0.22 -6.93 6.11
CA ARG A 529 -0.08 -8.05 7.00
C ARG A 529 -0.23 -7.68 8.47
N TRP A 530 0.75 -7.01 9.06
CA TRP A 530 0.69 -6.58 10.46
C TRP A 530 -0.55 -5.70 10.74
N PRO A 531 -0.86 -4.67 9.92
CA PRO A 531 -2.10 -3.91 10.03
C PRO A 531 -3.35 -4.78 10.09
N ASP A 532 -3.43 -5.82 9.25
CA ASP A 532 -4.57 -6.75 9.22
C ASP A 532 -4.70 -7.55 10.50
N LEU A 533 -3.60 -8.17 10.95
CA LEU A 533 -3.62 -8.95 12.18
C LEU A 533 -3.98 -8.10 13.39
N LEU A 534 -3.37 -6.90 13.49
CA LEU A 534 -3.59 -5.98 14.59
C LEU A 534 -5.06 -5.51 14.62
N ARG A 535 -5.60 -5.08 13.48
CA ARG A 535 -6.97 -4.57 13.39
C ARG A 535 -8.00 -5.61 13.80
N ILE A 536 -7.81 -6.86 13.40
CA ILE A 536 -8.72 -7.95 13.75
C ILE A 536 -8.58 -8.35 15.22
N ALA A 537 -7.36 -8.46 15.74
CA ALA A 537 -7.12 -8.75 17.15
C ALA A 537 -7.71 -7.66 18.08
N LEU A 538 -7.55 -6.38 17.71
CA LEU A 538 -8.17 -5.26 18.42
C LEU A 538 -9.70 -5.36 18.39
N ARG A 539 -10.27 -5.55 17.19
CA ARG A 539 -11.72 -5.61 16.99
C ARG A 539 -12.40 -6.76 17.71
N ARG A 540 -11.76 -7.93 17.72
CA ARG A 540 -12.29 -9.15 18.35
C ARG A 540 -12.08 -9.20 19.85
N ASP A 541 -11.26 -8.31 20.39
CA ASP A 541 -10.75 -8.46 21.75
C ASP A 541 -9.99 -9.77 21.97
N ASP A 542 -9.28 -10.23 20.93
CA ASP A 542 -8.65 -11.55 20.88
C ASP A 542 -7.15 -11.44 20.55
N PRO A 543 -6.26 -11.41 21.56
CA PRO A 543 -4.82 -11.45 21.37
C PRO A 543 -4.30 -12.70 20.67
N ALA A 544 -4.97 -13.85 20.84
CA ALA A 544 -4.50 -15.11 20.30
C ALA A 544 -4.51 -15.09 18.77
N PHE A 545 -5.47 -14.39 18.15
CA PHE A 545 -5.55 -14.24 16.69
C PHE A 545 -4.24 -13.73 16.05
N LEU A 546 -3.56 -12.79 16.70
CA LEU A 546 -2.28 -12.24 16.24
C LEU A 546 -1.10 -13.06 16.79
N ALA A 547 -1.11 -13.39 18.08
CA ALA A 547 -0.01 -14.06 18.75
C ALA A 547 0.27 -15.46 18.18
N ASP A 548 -0.78 -16.22 17.84
CA ASP A 548 -0.64 -17.58 17.32
C ASP A 548 -0.02 -17.60 15.93
N LYS A 549 -0.31 -16.61 15.08
CA LYS A 549 0.29 -16.52 13.74
C LYS A 549 1.79 -16.26 13.79
N ILE A 550 2.21 -15.41 14.72
CA ILE A 550 3.63 -15.10 14.93
C ILE A 550 4.34 -16.28 15.58
N TYR A 551 3.68 -16.96 16.53
CA TYR A 551 4.17 -18.21 17.09
C TYR A 551 4.41 -19.26 16.00
N ASP A 552 3.41 -19.50 15.15
CA ASP A 552 3.49 -20.50 14.08
C ASP A 552 4.58 -20.16 13.06
N LYS A 553 4.74 -18.88 12.70
CA LYS A 553 5.87 -18.41 11.88
C LYS A 553 7.21 -18.82 12.52
N LEU A 554 7.48 -18.32 13.72
CA LEU A 554 8.76 -18.53 14.38
C LEU A 554 9.04 -20.03 14.60
N LEU A 555 8.03 -20.80 14.96
CA LEU A 555 8.15 -22.25 15.17
C LEU A 555 8.53 -22.98 13.88
N LYS A 556 7.84 -22.69 12.76
CA LYS A 556 8.08 -23.36 11.47
C LYS A 556 9.39 -22.95 10.81
N ASP A 557 9.81 -21.70 11.00
CA ASP A 557 11.12 -21.21 10.54
C ASP A 557 12.28 -21.64 11.46
N GLY A 558 11.99 -22.35 12.56
CA GLY A 558 13.01 -22.85 13.48
C GLY A 558 13.67 -21.76 14.34
N ILE A 559 13.00 -20.62 14.50
CA ILE A 559 13.50 -19.48 15.26
C ILE A 559 13.27 -19.72 16.76
N PRO A 560 14.32 -19.63 17.61
CA PRO A 560 14.15 -19.77 19.06
C PRO A 560 13.30 -18.63 19.63
N GLY A 561 12.64 -18.88 20.76
CA GLY A 561 11.84 -17.86 21.46
C GLY A 561 10.41 -17.70 20.92
N ALA A 562 9.92 -18.59 20.06
CA ALA A 562 8.52 -18.57 19.60
C ALA A 562 7.51 -18.51 20.75
N ALA A 563 7.70 -19.32 21.79
CA ALA A 563 6.84 -19.33 22.98
C ALA A 563 6.90 -18.01 23.77
N ASP A 564 8.08 -17.38 23.85
CA ASP A 564 8.27 -16.10 24.54
C ASP A 564 7.59 -14.96 23.77
N ALA A 565 7.76 -14.93 22.44
CA ALA A 565 7.08 -13.98 21.56
C ALA A 565 5.55 -14.12 21.69
N ARG A 566 5.03 -15.35 21.66
CA ARG A 566 3.60 -15.62 21.89
C ARG A 566 3.14 -15.10 23.24
N ALA A 567 3.85 -15.43 24.32
CA ALA A 567 3.51 -15.01 25.68
C ALA A 567 3.48 -13.48 25.81
N LYS A 568 4.45 -12.78 25.21
CA LYS A 568 4.46 -11.30 25.14
C LYS A 568 3.24 -10.76 24.41
N LEU A 569 2.94 -11.32 23.24
CA LEU A 569 1.86 -10.85 22.37
C LEU A 569 0.46 -11.18 22.89
N MET A 570 0.33 -12.02 23.92
CA MET A 570 -0.95 -12.14 24.64
C MET A 570 -1.34 -10.87 25.40
N SER A 571 -0.39 -9.94 25.64
CA SER A 571 -0.67 -8.62 26.21
C SER A 571 -0.63 -7.52 25.15
N ARG A 572 -1.71 -6.75 25.05
CA ARG A 572 -1.85 -5.63 24.11
C ARG A 572 -0.80 -4.54 24.24
N SER A 573 -0.28 -4.33 25.44
CA SER A 573 0.79 -3.36 25.69
C SER A 573 2.06 -3.66 24.87
N ASN A 574 2.25 -4.92 24.46
CA ASN A 574 3.43 -5.39 23.74
C ASN A 574 3.22 -5.43 22.22
N TRP A 575 2.09 -4.94 21.70
CA TRP A 575 1.82 -4.89 20.26
C TRP A 575 2.46 -3.67 19.58
N TYR A 576 2.87 -2.69 20.37
CA TYR A 576 3.41 -1.43 19.88
C TYR A 576 4.93 -1.38 20.04
N LEU A 577 5.59 -0.70 19.11
CA LEU A 577 7.02 -0.47 19.14
C LEU A 577 7.36 0.56 20.22
N PRO A 578 8.58 0.49 20.83
CA PRO A 578 9.08 1.56 21.67
C PRO A 578 9.03 2.90 20.93
N PHE A 579 8.53 3.94 21.60
CA PHE A 579 8.48 5.29 21.05
C PHE A 579 9.63 6.13 21.64
N ASP A 580 10.63 6.43 20.83
CA ASP A 580 11.75 7.32 21.16
C ASP A 580 11.98 8.28 19.99
N LEU A 581 11.60 9.56 20.17
CA LEU A 581 11.55 10.58 19.10
C LEU A 581 12.77 11.50 19.14
#